data_AF-A0A1Z7YM54-F1
#
_entry.id   AF-A0A1Z7YM54-F1
#
_cell.length_a   1.000
_cell.length_b   1.000
_cell.length_c   1.000
_cell.angle_alpha   90.00
_cell.angle_beta   90.00
_cell.angle_gamma   90.00
#
_symmetry.space_group_name_H-M   'P 1'
#
loop_
_entity.id
_entity.type
_entity.pdbx_description
1 polymer ?
#
loop_
_entity_poly.entity_id
_entity_poly.type
_entity_poly.pdbx_seq_one_letter_code
_entity_poly.pdbx_strand_id
1 'polypeptide(L)'
;MKVRPSFLILLTLSLLLLFVFSSIPPAKRKILLTALGIPKPTSSQTQDGPFFPFMQPFSQQNRQAVEEVIESFETHMTACHVPKTRETSEVEAQGKVFKWVDAEGKVHFTDKPKGKGAEDLTSRYKMEKQYFRISISAAGGNLPPFLHDRLSADLKQLYFILSRWLPDQYIKQVDLNVKVFNDQTKFDVYREEHVPGLETAAGFYKPSMDEAVVMVQRDASMTQSIARHEATHVINSGLYGRTPVWFNEGLAEYFERLSIEGQSKRVNPSPHHLKLLQDAQAAGELMSVSDYLAIKGRAWRDHEQNMMYAMAWSVVHFMMQDALGRETMKLLMTHMADNFCQPVNTVTFIEQHYVGGMKAFSERWRAALISSDFQVHRY
;
A
#
# COMPACT_ATOMS: atom_id res chain seq x y z
N MET A 1 -26.18 -35.87 -26.63
CA MET A 1 -24.96 -35.47 -27.36
C MET A 1 -23.95 -34.92 -26.36
N LYS A 2 -22.82 -35.61 -26.14
CA LYS A 2 -21.76 -35.14 -25.24
C LYS A 2 -20.90 -34.11 -25.98
N VAL A 3 -21.07 -32.84 -25.67
CA VAL A 3 -20.17 -31.78 -26.17
C VAL A 3 -18.85 -31.93 -25.41
N ARG A 4 -17.74 -32.09 -26.14
CA ARG A 4 -16.40 -32.21 -25.54
C ARG A 4 -16.06 -30.91 -24.79
N PRO A 5 -15.53 -30.97 -23.56
CA PRO A 5 -15.24 -29.78 -22.74
C PRO A 5 -14.31 -28.77 -23.43
N SER A 6 -13.44 -29.24 -24.32
CA SER A 6 -12.58 -28.40 -25.17
C SER A 6 -13.37 -27.45 -26.09
N PHE A 7 -14.55 -27.86 -26.55
CA PHE A 7 -15.39 -27.07 -27.43
C PHE A 7 -16.08 -25.91 -26.69
N LEU A 8 -16.48 -26.15 -25.43
CA LEU A 8 -17.08 -25.11 -24.59
C LEU A 8 -16.03 -24.06 -24.20
N ILE A 9 -14.81 -24.50 -23.88
CA ILE A 9 -13.68 -23.61 -23.56
C ILE A 9 -13.30 -22.76 -24.77
N LEU A 10 -13.15 -23.37 -25.95
CA LEU A 10 -12.87 -22.64 -27.20
C LEU A 10 -13.98 -21.64 -27.53
N LEU A 11 -15.25 -22.03 -27.37
CA LEU A 11 -16.38 -21.14 -27.60
C LEU A 11 -16.37 -19.95 -26.62
N THR A 12 -16.09 -20.19 -25.33
CA THR A 12 -15.99 -19.12 -24.32
C THR A 12 -14.80 -18.19 -24.60
N LEU A 13 -13.64 -18.73 -25.00
CA LEU A 13 -12.47 -17.92 -25.35
C LEU A 13 -12.73 -17.08 -26.61
N SER A 14 -13.38 -17.65 -27.61
CA SER A 14 -13.74 -16.95 -28.85
C SER A 14 -14.77 -15.84 -28.62
N LEU A 15 -15.78 -16.07 -27.78
CA LEU A 15 -16.74 -15.04 -27.37
C LEU A 15 -16.07 -13.93 -26.56
N LEU A 16 -15.14 -14.27 -25.66
CA LEU A 16 -14.38 -13.29 -24.88
C LEU A 16 -13.48 -12.42 -25.79
N LEU A 17 -12.78 -13.05 -26.74
CA LEU A 17 -11.95 -12.35 -27.72
C LEU A 17 -12.77 -11.43 -28.62
N LEU A 18 -13.95 -11.88 -29.07
CA LEU A 18 -14.88 -11.05 -29.85
C LEU A 18 -15.39 -9.86 -29.03
N PHE A 19 -15.70 -10.07 -27.75
CA PHE A 19 -16.19 -9.01 -26.87
C PHE A 19 -15.10 -7.97 -26.56
N VAL A 20 -13.89 -8.41 -26.25
CA VAL A 20 -12.70 -7.55 -26.07
C VAL A 20 -12.38 -6.79 -27.34
N PHE A 21 -12.42 -7.45 -28.51
CA PHE A 21 -12.21 -6.77 -29.78
C PHE A 21 -13.30 -5.73 -30.07
N SER A 22 -14.55 -6.02 -29.70
CA SER A 22 -15.70 -5.13 -29.91
C SER A 22 -15.77 -3.93 -28.94
N SER A 23 -14.98 -3.94 -27.87
CA SER A 23 -14.89 -2.84 -26.90
C SER A 23 -13.72 -1.87 -27.17
N ILE A 24 -12.81 -2.22 -28.11
CA ILE A 24 -11.73 -1.32 -28.55
C ILE A 24 -12.30 -0.26 -29.51
N PRO A 25 -11.91 1.02 -29.43
CA PRO A 25 -12.32 2.04 -30.39
C PRO A 25 -11.90 1.71 -31.85
N PRO A 26 -12.71 2.02 -32.88
CA PRO A 26 -12.47 1.60 -34.26
C PRO A 26 -11.08 1.96 -34.82
N ALA A 27 -10.53 3.12 -34.43
CA ALA A 27 -9.20 3.56 -34.84
C ALA A 27 -8.08 2.68 -34.26
N LYS A 28 -8.24 2.20 -33.01
CA LYS A 28 -7.26 1.34 -32.33
C LYS A 28 -7.35 -0.13 -32.78
N ARG A 29 -8.52 -0.60 -33.23
CA ARG A 29 -8.67 -1.94 -33.84
C ARG A 29 -7.82 -2.09 -35.10
N LYS A 30 -7.77 -1.05 -35.93
CA LYS A 30 -6.98 -1.05 -37.17
C LYS A 30 -5.48 -1.20 -36.89
N ILE A 31 -4.99 -0.53 -35.84
CA ILE A 31 -3.59 -0.62 -35.40
C ILE A 31 -3.29 -2.02 -34.88
N LEU A 32 -4.18 -2.58 -34.06
CA LEU A 32 -4.04 -3.94 -33.51
C LEU A 32 -4.02 -5.03 -34.58
N LEU A 33 -4.93 -4.96 -35.57
CA LEU A 33 -4.97 -5.91 -36.69
C LEU A 33 -3.72 -5.82 -37.57
N THR A 34 -3.17 -4.61 -37.74
CA THR A 34 -1.94 -4.38 -38.51
C THR A 34 -0.71 -4.93 -37.76
N ALA A 35 -0.65 -4.73 -36.44
CA ALA A 35 0.43 -5.25 -35.59
C ALA A 35 0.43 -6.79 -35.49
N LEU A 36 -0.73 -7.43 -35.62
CA LEU A 36 -0.88 -8.89 -35.64
C LEU A 36 -0.70 -9.52 -37.02
N GLY A 37 -0.35 -8.73 -38.05
CA GLY A 37 -0.07 -9.23 -39.40
C GLY A 37 -1.28 -9.80 -40.14
N ILE A 38 -2.50 -9.48 -39.72
CA ILE A 38 -3.73 -9.97 -40.34
C ILE A 38 -4.09 -9.03 -41.50
N PRO A 39 -4.04 -9.48 -42.78
CA PRO A 39 -4.31 -8.63 -43.92
C PRO A 39 -5.77 -8.18 -43.96
N LYS A 40 -6.01 -6.97 -44.49
CA LYS A 40 -7.36 -6.43 -44.69
C LYS A 40 -8.21 -7.40 -45.52
N PRO A 41 -9.43 -7.75 -45.10
CA PRO A 41 -10.39 -8.35 -46.01
C PRO A 41 -10.70 -7.32 -47.11
N THR A 42 -10.53 -7.73 -48.36
CA THR A 42 -10.97 -7.00 -49.55
C THR A 42 -12.45 -6.67 -49.43
N SER A 43 -12.77 -5.40 -49.62
CA SER A 43 -14.13 -4.85 -49.55
C SER A 43 -15.10 -5.58 -50.47
N SER A 44 -16.15 -6.16 -49.91
CA SER A 44 -17.40 -6.41 -50.64
C SER A 44 -18.58 -5.84 -49.83
N GLN A 45 -19.08 -4.71 -50.36
CA GLN A 45 -20.45 -4.19 -50.32
C GLN A 45 -21.29 -4.31 -49.03
N THR A 46 -21.56 -3.12 -48.49
CA THR A 46 -22.77 -2.70 -47.74
C THR A 46 -23.97 -3.65 -47.79
N GLN A 47 -24.45 -4.08 -46.62
CA GLN A 47 -25.88 -4.12 -46.30
C GLN A 47 -26.09 -3.75 -44.83
N ASP A 48 -26.72 -2.60 -44.62
CA ASP A 48 -27.34 -2.22 -43.34
C ASP A 48 -28.59 -3.10 -43.12
N GLY A 49 -28.61 -3.85 -42.02
CA GLY A 49 -29.76 -4.62 -41.58
C GLY A 49 -29.47 -5.37 -40.27
N PRO A 50 -30.41 -5.44 -39.31
CA PRO A 50 -30.15 -6.06 -38.03
C PRO A 50 -30.21 -7.59 -38.16
N PHE A 51 -29.06 -8.24 -38.01
CA PHE A 51 -28.98 -9.70 -37.86
C PHE A 51 -28.74 -10.00 -36.37
N PHE A 52 -29.79 -10.46 -35.69
CA PHE A 52 -29.82 -11.51 -34.65
C PHE A 52 -31.07 -11.34 -33.77
N PRO A 53 -32.10 -12.19 -33.92
CA PRO A 53 -33.17 -12.34 -32.95
C PRO A 53 -32.70 -13.25 -31.81
N PHE A 54 -33.20 -13.03 -30.59
CA PHE A 54 -32.94 -13.81 -29.35
C PHE A 54 -31.55 -13.65 -28.69
N MET A 55 -31.34 -12.50 -28.03
CA MET A 55 -30.74 -12.52 -26.69
C MET A 55 -31.75 -11.90 -25.73
N GLN A 56 -32.24 -12.68 -24.77
CA GLN A 56 -32.94 -12.09 -23.63
C GLN A 56 -31.97 -11.17 -22.88
N PRO A 57 -32.45 -10.03 -22.34
CA PRO A 57 -31.61 -9.17 -21.54
C PRO A 57 -31.07 -9.95 -20.34
N PHE A 58 -29.74 -9.96 -20.15
CA PHE A 58 -29.09 -10.50 -18.96
C PHE A 58 -29.75 -9.90 -17.71
N SER A 59 -30.34 -10.75 -16.87
CA SER A 59 -30.89 -10.36 -15.58
C SER A 59 -29.79 -9.74 -14.70
N GLN A 60 -30.16 -8.83 -13.82
CA GLN A 60 -29.24 -8.12 -12.91
C GLN A 60 -28.43 -9.11 -12.05
N GLN A 61 -29.05 -10.22 -11.66
CA GLN A 61 -28.44 -11.31 -10.88
C GLN A 61 -27.35 -12.06 -11.67
N ASN A 62 -27.54 -12.25 -12.98
CA ASN A 62 -26.52 -12.84 -13.86
C ASN A 62 -25.38 -11.86 -14.18
N ARG A 63 -25.60 -10.54 -14.09
CA ARG A 63 -24.49 -9.55 -14.19
C ARG A 63 -23.64 -9.54 -12.92
N GLN A 64 -24.26 -9.55 -11.75
CA GLN A 64 -23.55 -9.62 -10.47
C GLN A 64 -22.71 -10.90 -10.37
N ALA A 65 -23.25 -12.06 -10.77
CA ALA A 65 -22.48 -13.31 -10.78
C ALA A 65 -21.29 -13.28 -11.76
N VAL A 66 -21.41 -12.57 -12.89
CA VAL A 66 -20.33 -12.41 -13.86
C VAL A 66 -19.30 -11.38 -13.36
N GLU A 67 -19.73 -10.29 -12.73
CA GLU A 67 -18.87 -9.31 -12.08
C GLU A 67 -18.09 -9.92 -10.91
N GLU A 68 -18.72 -10.78 -10.11
CA GLU A 68 -18.07 -11.49 -9.00
C GLU A 68 -17.05 -12.52 -9.51
N VAL A 69 -17.31 -13.16 -10.65
CA VAL A 69 -16.34 -14.05 -11.32
C VAL A 69 -15.20 -13.25 -11.98
N ILE A 70 -15.49 -12.11 -12.60
CA ILE A 70 -14.47 -11.21 -13.18
C ILE A 70 -13.63 -10.58 -12.08
N GLU A 71 -14.24 -10.14 -10.98
CA GLU A 71 -13.55 -9.58 -9.82
C GLU A 71 -12.76 -10.67 -9.13
N SER A 72 -13.30 -11.89 -8.95
CA SER A 72 -12.53 -13.04 -8.50
C SER A 72 -11.35 -13.29 -9.44
N PHE A 73 -11.53 -13.23 -10.75
CA PHE A 73 -10.45 -13.45 -11.71
C PHE A 73 -9.44 -12.30 -11.72
N GLU A 74 -9.84 -11.03 -11.64
CA GLU A 74 -8.97 -9.84 -11.51
C GLU A 74 -8.26 -9.81 -10.15
N THR A 75 -8.91 -10.31 -9.10
CA THR A 75 -8.35 -10.54 -7.77
C THR A 75 -7.34 -11.67 -7.85
N HIS A 76 -7.59 -12.76 -8.57
CA HIS A 76 -6.62 -13.85 -8.77
C HIS A 76 -5.51 -13.49 -9.77
N MET A 77 -5.73 -12.54 -10.69
CA MET A 77 -4.81 -12.15 -11.77
C MET A 77 -4.04 -10.84 -11.50
N THR A 78 -4.43 -10.05 -10.50
CA THR A 78 -3.49 -9.09 -9.90
C THR A 78 -2.44 -9.92 -9.19
N ALA A 79 -1.39 -10.27 -9.93
CA ALA A 79 -0.24 -10.99 -9.41
C ALA A 79 0.14 -10.37 -8.07
N CYS A 80 0.15 -11.19 -7.02
CA CYS A 80 0.68 -10.80 -5.73
C CYS A 80 2.09 -10.26 -5.97
N HIS A 81 2.24 -8.93 -5.91
CA HIS A 81 3.55 -8.31 -6.01
C HIS A 81 4.28 -8.69 -4.74
N VAL A 82 5.28 -9.56 -4.88
CA VAL A 82 6.18 -9.91 -3.79
C VAL A 82 7.41 -9.01 -3.95
N PRO A 83 7.48 -7.89 -3.21
CA PRO A 83 8.65 -7.01 -3.28
C PRO A 83 9.90 -7.80 -2.84
N LYS A 84 11.06 -7.34 -3.28
CA LYS A 84 12.31 -8.01 -2.88
C LYS A 84 12.54 -7.74 -1.39
N THR A 85 12.48 -8.80 -0.61
CA THR A 85 12.75 -8.77 0.83
C THR A 85 13.92 -9.71 1.15
N ARG A 86 14.57 -9.49 2.29
CA ARG A 86 15.69 -10.34 2.76
C ARG A 86 15.42 -10.85 4.17
N GLU A 87 16.13 -11.92 4.53
CA GLU A 87 16.13 -12.38 5.90
C GLU A 87 16.73 -11.31 6.82
N THR A 88 16.20 -11.17 8.03
CA THR A 88 16.75 -10.19 8.98
C THR A 88 18.19 -10.52 9.39
N SER A 89 18.62 -11.78 9.25
CA SER A 89 20.01 -12.21 9.46
C SER A 89 20.98 -11.73 8.36
N GLU A 90 20.48 -11.22 7.23
CA GLU A 90 21.31 -10.66 6.16
C GLU A 90 21.76 -9.23 6.48
N VAL A 91 22.77 -9.15 7.33
CA VAL A 91 23.40 -7.91 7.78
C VAL A 91 24.49 -7.48 6.80
N GLU A 92 24.49 -6.20 6.41
CA GLU A 92 25.55 -5.61 5.60
C GLU A 92 26.90 -5.65 6.33
N ALA A 93 27.99 -5.72 5.57
CA ALA A 93 29.33 -5.75 6.12
C ALA A 93 29.57 -4.54 7.03
N GLN A 94 29.84 -4.81 8.30
CA GLN A 94 30.05 -3.77 9.30
C GLN A 94 31.50 -3.31 9.32
N GLY A 95 31.69 -2.01 9.52
CA GLY A 95 33.00 -1.45 9.82
C GLY A 95 33.57 -2.04 11.11
N LYS A 96 34.90 -2.03 11.24
CA LYS A 96 35.54 -2.40 12.49
C LYS A 96 35.32 -1.32 13.54
N VAL A 97 35.28 -1.70 14.81
CA VAL A 97 35.17 -0.76 15.93
C VAL A 97 36.35 -0.97 16.85
N PHE A 98 37.19 0.04 17.00
CA PHE A 98 38.32 0.05 17.91
C PHE A 98 38.08 1.05 19.03
N LYS A 99 38.52 0.71 20.24
CA LYS A 99 38.50 1.58 21.41
C LYS A 99 39.92 1.84 21.88
N TRP A 100 40.22 3.09 22.23
CA TRP A 100 41.51 3.45 22.84
C TRP A 100 41.30 4.59 23.86
N VAL A 101 42.30 4.80 24.71
CA VAL A 101 42.29 5.84 25.75
C VAL A 101 43.46 6.78 25.48
N ASP A 102 43.23 8.09 25.52
CA ASP A 102 44.29 9.09 25.34
C ASP A 102 45.11 9.34 26.62
N ALA A 103 46.11 10.21 26.53
CA ALA A 103 47.00 10.54 27.64
C ALA A 103 46.25 11.23 28.79
N GLU A 104 45.13 11.88 28.48
CA GLU A 104 44.24 12.54 29.42
C GLU A 104 43.20 11.58 30.04
N GLY A 105 43.24 10.29 29.69
CA GLY A 105 42.34 9.27 30.22
C GLY A 105 40.96 9.22 29.55
N LYS A 106 40.75 9.93 28.44
CA LYS A 106 39.48 9.96 27.70
C LYS A 106 39.38 8.79 26.71
N VAL A 107 38.22 8.15 26.70
CA VAL A 107 37.91 7.02 25.82
C VAL A 107 37.46 7.51 24.45
N HIS A 108 37.98 6.89 23.40
CA HIS A 108 37.65 7.17 22.00
C HIS A 108 37.28 5.88 21.25
N PHE A 109 36.41 6.02 20.25
CA PHE A 109 36.01 4.93 19.35
C PHE A 109 36.34 5.32 17.90
N THR A 110 36.94 4.41 17.14
CA THR A 110 37.39 4.64 15.76
C THR A 110 37.14 3.43 14.86
N ASP A 111 37.09 3.66 13.55
CA ASP A 111 36.96 2.64 12.50
C ASP A 111 38.28 1.92 12.18
N LYS A 112 39.40 2.52 12.60
CA LYS A 112 40.76 2.02 12.46
C LYS A 112 41.48 2.00 13.81
N PRO A 113 42.41 1.07 14.04
CA PRO A 113 43.15 1.02 15.31
C PRO A 113 44.07 2.23 15.44
N LYS A 114 44.06 2.90 16.59
CA LYS A 114 45.01 3.99 16.90
C LYS A 114 46.08 3.51 17.87
N GLY A 115 47.22 3.12 17.31
CA GLY A 115 48.34 2.55 18.04
C GLY A 115 48.14 1.09 18.42
N LYS A 116 49.17 0.47 19.01
CA LYS A 116 49.19 -0.96 19.35
C LYS A 116 48.29 -1.34 20.54
N GLY A 117 47.86 -0.36 21.35
CA GLY A 117 47.02 -0.57 22.53
C GLY A 117 45.52 -0.42 22.27
N ALA A 118 45.09 -0.25 21.02
CA ALA A 118 43.67 -0.15 20.69
C ALA A 118 42.98 -1.52 20.82
N GLU A 119 41.91 -1.58 21.60
CA GLU A 119 41.05 -2.74 21.80
C GLU A 119 40.11 -2.91 20.59
N ASP A 120 40.12 -4.07 19.94
CA ASP A 120 39.17 -4.39 18.86
C ASP A 120 37.84 -4.87 19.46
N LEU A 121 36.80 -4.05 19.27
CA LEU A 121 35.44 -4.29 19.74
C LEU A 121 34.50 -4.72 18.61
N THR A 122 35.01 -5.04 17.42
CA THR A 122 34.19 -5.35 16.24
C THR A 122 33.22 -6.50 16.51
N SER A 123 33.67 -7.59 17.12
CA SER A 123 32.80 -8.72 17.47
C SER A 123 31.74 -8.35 18.51
N ARG A 124 32.05 -7.42 19.43
CA ARG A 124 31.13 -6.97 20.48
C ARG A 124 29.99 -6.12 19.93
N TYR A 125 30.26 -5.32 18.89
CA TYR A 125 29.27 -4.46 18.24
C TYR A 125 28.68 -5.05 16.96
N LYS A 126 29.01 -6.32 16.66
CA LYS A 126 28.49 -7.03 15.49
C LYS A 126 26.97 -7.12 15.60
N MET A 127 26.24 -6.54 14.64
CA MET A 127 24.79 -6.75 14.57
C MET A 127 24.50 -8.14 14.01
N GLU A 128 23.60 -8.85 14.66
CA GLU A 128 23.12 -10.17 14.22
C GLU A 128 21.90 -10.07 13.30
N LYS A 129 21.14 -8.97 13.43
CA LYS A 129 19.95 -8.71 12.63
C LYS A 129 19.95 -7.28 12.09
N GLN A 130 19.54 -7.12 10.83
CA GLN A 130 19.30 -5.85 10.16
C GLN A 130 17.89 -5.87 9.59
N TYR A 131 17.02 -5.05 10.17
CA TYR A 131 15.59 -5.09 9.87
C TYR A 131 15.17 -4.19 8.72
N PHE A 132 15.98 -3.19 8.34
CA PHE A 132 15.53 -2.19 7.37
C PHE A 132 16.70 -1.63 6.55
N ARG A 133 16.48 -1.48 5.25
CA ARG A 133 17.38 -0.75 4.34
C ARG A 133 16.61 0.37 3.68
N ILE A 134 17.25 1.52 3.58
CA ILE A 134 16.67 2.70 2.97
C ILE A 134 17.67 3.35 2.03
N SER A 135 17.21 3.67 0.83
CA SER A 135 17.95 4.48 -0.14
C SER A 135 17.13 5.72 -0.44
N ILE A 136 17.67 6.91 -0.16
CA ILE A 136 17.01 8.18 -0.47
C ILE A 136 17.82 8.86 -1.57
N SER A 137 17.18 9.08 -2.72
CA SER A 137 17.80 9.71 -3.88
C SER A 137 17.08 11.01 -4.24
N ALA A 138 17.86 12.01 -4.64
CA ALA A 138 17.34 13.24 -5.22
C ALA A 138 17.14 13.08 -6.73
N ALA A 139 16.07 13.68 -7.23
CA ALA A 139 15.82 13.88 -8.65
C ALA A 139 15.49 15.37 -8.91
N GLY A 140 15.99 15.91 -10.01
CA GLY A 140 15.70 17.29 -10.41
C GLY A 140 16.46 18.40 -9.68
N GLY A 141 17.33 18.08 -8.73
CA GLY A 141 18.17 19.05 -8.01
C GLY A 141 18.80 18.42 -6.78
N ASN A 142 19.37 19.23 -5.87
CA ASN A 142 19.79 18.75 -4.56
C ASN A 142 18.59 18.64 -3.61
N LEU A 143 18.66 17.72 -2.65
CA LEU A 143 17.67 17.69 -1.56
C LEU A 143 17.77 18.98 -0.73
N PRO A 144 16.65 19.50 -0.21
CA PRO A 144 16.66 20.52 0.81
C PRO A 144 17.53 20.11 2.02
N PRO A 145 18.18 21.07 2.70
CA PRO A 145 19.00 20.79 3.88
C PRO A 145 18.24 19.97 4.94
N PHE A 146 18.93 19.00 5.54
CA PHE A 146 18.44 18.09 6.58
C PHE A 146 17.27 17.17 6.19
N LEU A 147 16.68 17.31 4.99
CA LEU A 147 15.54 16.48 4.58
C LEU A 147 15.92 14.99 4.55
N HIS A 148 17.09 14.67 4.00
CA HIS A 148 17.61 13.30 3.95
C HIS A 148 17.62 12.63 5.34
N ASP A 149 18.18 13.32 6.33
CA ASP A 149 18.37 12.75 7.67
C ASP A 149 17.04 12.64 8.42
N ARG A 150 16.13 13.62 8.23
CA ARG A 150 14.77 13.57 8.79
C ARG A 150 13.96 12.43 8.19
N LEU A 151 13.94 12.31 6.86
CA LEU A 151 13.29 11.18 6.18
C LEU A 151 13.89 9.85 6.64
N SER A 152 15.22 9.76 6.72
CA SER A 152 15.89 8.56 7.23
C SER A 152 15.44 8.18 8.63
N ALA A 153 15.31 9.16 9.55
CA ALA A 153 14.86 8.92 10.90
C ALA A 153 13.38 8.48 10.93
N ASP A 154 12.51 9.23 10.24
CA ASP A 154 11.07 8.97 10.18
C ASP A 154 10.75 7.58 9.66
N LEU A 155 11.36 7.22 8.53
CA LEU A 155 11.06 5.99 7.81
C LEU A 155 11.62 4.76 8.54
N LYS A 156 12.74 4.89 9.25
CA LYS A 156 13.22 3.86 10.17
C LYS A 156 12.23 3.62 11.31
N GLN A 157 11.73 4.70 11.93
CA GLN A 157 10.76 4.56 13.02
C GLN A 157 9.42 4.01 12.55
N LEU A 158 8.96 4.43 11.37
CA LEU A 158 7.77 3.88 10.71
C LEU A 158 7.89 2.36 10.56
N TYR A 159 9.00 1.87 9.98
CA TYR A 159 9.24 0.44 9.86
C TYR A 159 9.24 -0.26 11.23
N PHE A 160 9.89 0.30 12.24
CA PHE A 160 9.90 -0.29 13.59
C PHE A 160 8.50 -0.36 14.21
N ILE A 161 7.67 0.66 14.03
CA ILE A 161 6.29 0.65 14.56
C ILE A 161 5.43 -0.38 13.82
N LEU A 162 5.57 -0.51 12.50
CA LEU A 162 4.82 -1.49 11.72
C LEU A 162 5.26 -2.93 12.04
N SER A 163 6.57 -3.19 12.14
CA SER A 163 7.09 -4.55 12.33
C SER A 163 6.99 -5.09 13.76
N ARG A 164 6.96 -4.24 14.80
CA ARG A 164 7.05 -4.68 16.21
C ARG A 164 5.91 -5.58 16.70
N TRP A 165 4.85 -5.71 15.92
CA TRP A 165 3.66 -6.48 16.23
C TRP A 165 3.63 -7.83 15.53
N LEU A 166 4.53 -8.04 14.57
CA LEU A 166 4.69 -9.31 13.92
C LEU A 166 5.55 -10.25 14.79
N PRO A 167 5.21 -11.54 14.84
CA PRO A 167 6.15 -12.56 15.30
C PRO A 167 7.45 -12.52 14.50
N ASP A 168 8.60 -12.77 15.15
CA ASP A 168 9.95 -12.68 14.57
C ASP A 168 10.09 -13.38 13.21
N GLN A 169 9.42 -14.52 13.02
CA GLN A 169 9.46 -15.31 11.78
C GLN A 169 8.83 -14.62 10.56
N TYR A 170 7.98 -13.62 10.78
CA TYR A 170 7.34 -12.84 9.72
C TYR A 170 8.00 -11.47 9.50
N ILE A 171 8.94 -11.08 10.36
CA ILE A 171 9.68 -9.83 10.19
C ILE A 171 10.73 -10.03 9.10
N LYS A 172 10.60 -9.27 8.00
CA LYS A 172 11.53 -9.30 6.86
C LYS A 172 12.24 -7.98 6.70
N GLN A 173 13.48 -8.01 6.23
CA GLN A 173 14.15 -6.79 5.81
C GLN A 173 13.50 -6.27 4.51
N VAL A 174 12.93 -5.05 4.60
CA VAL A 174 12.33 -4.34 3.46
C VAL A 174 13.35 -3.37 2.88
N ASP A 175 13.47 -3.37 1.55
CA ASP A 175 14.19 -2.36 0.79
C ASP A 175 13.24 -1.20 0.47
N LEU A 176 13.45 -0.06 1.12
CA LEU A 176 12.71 1.16 0.83
C LEU A 176 13.53 2.08 -0.06
N ASN A 177 13.14 2.20 -1.33
CA ASN A 177 13.68 3.22 -2.22
C ASN A 177 12.80 4.47 -2.12
N VAL A 178 13.40 5.62 -1.82
CA VAL A 178 12.70 6.91 -1.79
C VAL A 178 13.32 7.81 -2.86
N LYS A 179 12.50 8.22 -3.83
CA LYS A 179 12.89 9.14 -4.89
C LYS A 179 12.23 10.49 -4.65
N VAL A 180 13.03 11.49 -4.31
CA VAL A 180 12.56 12.82 -3.95
C VAL A 180 12.84 13.80 -5.09
N PHE A 181 11.78 14.29 -5.73
CA PHE A 181 11.84 15.30 -6.77
C PHE A 181 11.82 16.70 -6.17
N ASN A 182 12.70 17.57 -6.67
CA ASN A 182 12.70 19.00 -6.33
C ASN A 182 12.32 19.89 -7.55
N ASP A 183 11.75 19.26 -8.58
CA ASP A 183 11.34 19.88 -9.84
C ASP A 183 10.03 19.21 -10.29
N GLN A 184 8.95 20.01 -10.39
CA GLN A 184 7.61 19.51 -10.68
C GLN A 184 7.52 18.91 -12.09
N THR A 185 8.17 19.52 -13.08
CA THR A 185 8.13 19.03 -14.46
C THR A 185 8.78 17.66 -14.57
N LYS A 186 9.91 17.43 -13.90
CA LYS A 186 10.56 16.12 -13.86
C LYS A 186 9.75 15.09 -13.09
N PHE A 187 9.07 15.49 -12.01
CA PHE A 187 8.14 14.63 -11.30
C PHE A 187 6.99 14.20 -12.22
N ASP A 188 6.37 15.13 -12.94
CA ASP A 188 5.25 14.85 -13.84
C ASP A 188 5.65 13.92 -14.98
N VAL A 189 6.83 14.13 -15.58
CA VAL A 189 7.38 13.23 -16.61
C VAL A 189 7.61 11.83 -16.05
N TYR A 190 8.20 11.73 -14.86
CA TYR A 190 8.45 10.44 -14.20
C TYR A 190 7.14 9.72 -13.86
N ARG A 191 6.14 10.45 -13.36
CA ARG A 191 4.80 9.93 -13.07
C ARG A 191 4.15 9.37 -14.33
N GLU A 192 4.14 10.14 -15.43
CA GLU A 192 3.50 9.69 -16.67
C GLU A 192 4.23 8.50 -17.31
N GLU A 193 5.57 8.44 -17.22
CA GLU A 193 6.35 7.30 -17.71
C GLU A 193 6.08 6.02 -16.92
N HIS A 194 5.98 6.12 -15.59
CA HIS A 194 5.93 4.96 -14.72
C HIS A 194 4.52 4.54 -14.27
N VAL A 195 3.57 5.47 -14.20
CA VAL A 195 2.18 5.26 -13.80
C VAL A 195 1.26 6.17 -14.64
N PRO A 196 1.13 5.90 -15.95
CA PRO A 196 0.40 6.78 -16.88
C PRO A 196 -1.05 6.96 -16.45
N GLY A 197 -1.52 8.22 -16.48
CA GLY A 197 -2.88 8.58 -16.09
C GLY A 197 -3.13 8.66 -14.57
N LEU A 198 -2.10 8.52 -13.73
CA LEU A 198 -2.21 8.80 -12.30
C LEU A 198 -2.30 10.31 -12.06
N GLU A 199 -3.36 10.76 -11.39
CA GLU A 199 -3.60 12.17 -11.07
C GLU A 199 -3.19 12.48 -9.63
N THR A 200 -1.88 12.50 -9.36
CA THR A 200 -1.31 12.96 -8.08
C THR A 200 -0.23 14.00 -8.33
N ALA A 201 -0.23 15.06 -7.52
CA ALA A 201 0.75 16.14 -7.64
C ALA A 201 1.95 15.98 -6.68
N ALA A 202 1.82 15.14 -5.65
CA ALA A 202 2.66 15.24 -4.46
C ALA A 202 3.46 13.96 -4.14
N GLY A 203 2.92 12.78 -4.45
CA GLY A 203 3.60 11.51 -4.23
C GLY A 203 2.85 10.33 -4.82
N PHE A 204 3.56 9.21 -4.98
CA PHE A 204 2.97 7.91 -5.28
C PHE A 204 3.94 6.77 -4.98
N TYR A 205 3.38 5.58 -4.74
CA TYR A 205 4.11 4.32 -4.65
C TYR A 205 4.16 3.63 -6.01
N LYS A 206 5.37 3.18 -6.41
CA LYS A 206 5.58 2.31 -7.57
C LYS A 206 5.96 0.88 -7.14
N PRO A 207 5.00 -0.08 -7.16
CA PRO A 207 5.25 -1.44 -6.69
C PRO A 207 6.42 -2.14 -7.36
N SER A 208 6.52 -2.12 -8.70
CA SER A 208 7.55 -2.87 -9.42
C SER A 208 9.00 -2.45 -9.12
N MET A 209 9.20 -1.35 -8.38
CA MET A 209 10.50 -0.79 -8.01
C MET A 209 10.68 -0.65 -6.49
N ASP A 210 9.67 -1.07 -5.70
CA ASP A 210 9.64 -0.89 -4.24
C ASP A 210 9.96 0.57 -3.86
N GLU A 211 9.38 1.51 -4.62
CA GLU A 211 9.78 2.92 -4.63
C GLU A 211 8.66 3.86 -4.19
N ALA A 212 8.93 4.63 -3.13
CA ALA A 212 8.14 5.77 -2.71
C ALA A 212 8.64 7.03 -3.43
N VAL A 213 7.79 7.63 -4.27
CA VAL A 213 8.11 8.81 -5.06
C VAL A 213 7.47 10.02 -4.42
N VAL A 214 8.24 11.08 -4.16
CA VAL A 214 7.80 12.25 -3.39
C VAL A 214 8.22 13.52 -4.10
N MET A 215 7.30 14.47 -4.26
CA MET A 215 7.61 15.84 -4.69
C MET A 215 7.83 16.72 -3.45
N VAL A 216 8.94 17.45 -3.42
CA VAL A 216 9.24 18.41 -2.35
C VAL A 216 8.15 19.48 -2.31
N GLN A 217 7.60 19.66 -1.12
CA GLN A 217 6.61 20.68 -0.82
C GLN A 217 7.29 21.90 -0.22
N ARG A 218 6.61 23.06 -0.28
CA ARG A 218 7.09 24.30 0.34
C ARG A 218 7.34 24.13 1.84
N ASP A 219 6.48 23.36 2.51
CA ASP A 219 6.69 22.94 3.89
C ASP A 219 7.40 21.59 3.93
N ALA A 220 8.56 21.54 4.59
CA ALA A 220 9.30 20.31 4.81
C ALA A 220 8.50 19.29 5.63
N SER A 221 7.60 19.73 6.51
CA SER A 221 6.73 18.84 7.29
C SER A 221 5.74 18.08 6.39
N MET A 222 5.19 18.77 5.37
CA MET A 222 4.32 18.17 4.36
C MET A 222 5.09 17.16 3.51
N THR A 223 6.31 17.48 3.10
CA THR A 223 7.18 16.55 2.36
C THR A 223 7.43 15.27 3.17
N GLN A 224 7.70 15.39 4.47
CA GLN A 224 7.85 14.24 5.37
C GLN A 224 6.54 13.46 5.53
N SER A 225 5.40 14.14 5.62
CA SER A 225 4.07 13.51 5.68
C SER A 225 3.83 12.60 4.47
N ILE A 226 4.01 13.14 3.27
CA ILE A 226 3.85 12.40 2.00
C ILE A 226 4.84 11.24 1.93
N ALA A 227 6.11 11.47 2.30
CA ALA A 227 7.10 10.40 2.29
C ALA A 227 6.73 9.24 3.23
N ARG A 228 6.13 9.53 4.40
CA ARG A 228 5.63 8.50 5.30
C ARG A 228 4.42 7.77 4.72
N HIS A 229 3.51 8.48 4.04
CA HIS A 229 2.38 7.87 3.32
C HIS A 229 2.90 6.83 2.31
N GLU A 230 3.71 7.28 1.36
CA GLU A 230 4.17 6.42 0.25
C GLU A 230 5.08 5.28 0.74
N ALA A 231 5.93 5.54 1.74
CA ALA A 231 6.74 4.50 2.34
C ALA A 231 5.93 3.46 3.11
N THR A 232 4.76 3.84 3.66
CA THR A 232 3.87 2.88 4.33
C THR A 232 3.39 1.83 3.33
N HIS A 233 3.09 2.20 2.09
CA HIS A 233 2.72 1.23 1.05
C HIS A 233 3.86 0.24 0.74
N VAL A 234 5.09 0.72 0.60
CA VAL A 234 6.27 -0.13 0.37
C VAL A 234 6.46 -1.11 1.54
N ILE A 235 6.41 -0.61 2.77
CA ILE A 235 6.59 -1.43 3.97
C ILE A 235 5.46 -2.44 4.12
N ASN A 236 4.21 -2.03 3.90
CA ASN A 236 3.04 -2.92 3.92
C ASN A 236 3.17 -4.04 2.89
N SER A 237 3.57 -3.71 1.66
CA SER A 237 3.78 -4.68 0.60
C SER A 237 4.87 -5.69 0.97
N GLY A 238 5.92 -5.27 1.68
CA GLY A 238 7.03 -6.14 2.09
C GLY A 238 6.74 -7.01 3.30
N LEU A 239 5.98 -6.50 4.27
CA LEU A 239 5.68 -7.21 5.51
C LEU A 239 4.41 -8.07 5.42
N TYR A 240 3.37 -7.57 4.76
CA TYR A 240 2.03 -8.17 4.79
C TYR A 240 1.56 -8.68 3.42
N GLY A 241 2.31 -8.39 2.35
CA GLY A 241 1.98 -8.84 1.01
C GLY A 241 0.68 -8.23 0.50
N ARG A 242 -0.27 -9.10 0.12
CA ARG A 242 -1.56 -8.69 -0.42
C ARG A 242 -2.50 -8.23 0.71
N THR A 243 -2.68 -6.93 0.85
CA THR A 243 -3.54 -6.32 1.87
C THR A 243 -4.87 -5.80 1.31
N PRO A 244 -5.94 -5.68 2.13
CA PRO A 244 -7.12 -4.92 1.77
C PRO A 244 -6.80 -3.44 1.55
N VAL A 245 -7.51 -2.79 0.61
CA VAL A 245 -7.28 -1.37 0.27
C VAL A 245 -7.42 -0.48 1.50
N TRP A 246 -8.48 -0.64 2.30
CA TRP A 246 -8.68 0.16 3.52
C TRP A 246 -7.51 0.05 4.51
N PHE A 247 -6.88 -1.12 4.60
CA PHE A 247 -5.77 -1.34 5.53
C PHE A 247 -4.52 -0.63 5.02
N ASN A 248 -4.25 -0.76 3.72
CA ASN A 248 -3.10 -0.13 3.08
C ASN A 248 -3.16 1.40 3.16
N GLU A 249 -4.30 1.97 2.72
CA GLU A 249 -4.53 3.41 2.74
C GLU A 249 -4.69 3.94 4.17
N GLY A 250 -5.41 3.21 5.03
CA GLY A 250 -5.67 3.64 6.40
C GLY A 250 -4.40 3.72 7.25
N LEU A 251 -3.44 2.79 7.05
CA LEU A 251 -2.13 2.89 7.70
C LEU A 251 -1.31 4.05 7.13
N ALA A 252 -1.35 4.28 5.82
CA ALA A 252 -0.64 5.39 5.19
C ALA A 252 -1.14 6.74 5.75
N GLU A 253 -2.45 6.97 5.73
CA GLU A 253 -3.13 8.12 6.34
C GLU A 253 -2.85 8.26 7.84
N TYR A 254 -2.78 7.14 8.56
CA TYR A 254 -2.45 7.14 9.98
C TYR A 254 -1.00 7.61 10.22
N PHE A 255 -0.03 7.08 9.47
CA PHE A 255 1.39 7.39 9.64
C PHE A 255 1.85 8.70 8.99
N GLU A 256 1.07 9.29 8.09
CA GLU A 256 1.23 10.70 7.69
C GLU A 256 1.35 11.63 8.89
N ARG A 257 0.67 11.31 9.99
CA ARG A 257 0.61 12.16 11.19
C ARG A 257 1.58 11.73 12.29
N LEU A 258 2.51 10.84 11.96
CA LEU A 258 3.63 10.48 12.83
C LEU A 258 4.55 11.70 13.02
N SER A 259 4.83 11.99 14.28
CA SER A 259 5.78 13.01 14.72
C SER A 259 6.83 12.37 15.60
N ILE A 260 8.08 12.72 15.36
CA ILE A 260 9.24 12.20 16.09
C ILE A 260 10.00 13.39 16.66
N GLU A 261 10.01 13.48 17.98
CA GLU A 261 10.69 14.53 18.73
C GLU A 261 11.58 13.87 19.79
N GLY A 262 12.88 13.78 19.50
CA GLY A 262 13.83 13.03 20.33
C GLY A 262 13.44 11.55 20.42
N GLN A 263 13.09 11.10 21.63
CA GLN A 263 12.61 9.72 21.87
C GLN A 263 11.08 9.60 21.82
N SER A 264 10.35 10.71 21.71
CA SER A 264 8.89 10.73 21.67
C SER A 264 8.41 10.44 20.25
N LYS A 265 7.56 9.41 20.12
CA LYS A 265 6.90 9.04 18.87
C LYS A 265 5.41 9.17 19.08
N ARG A 266 4.76 10.05 18.32
CA ARG A 266 3.33 10.31 18.46
C ARG A 266 2.64 10.30 17.11
N VAL A 267 1.47 9.68 17.04
CA VAL A 267 0.57 9.83 15.89
C VAL A 267 -0.64 10.61 16.35
N ASN A 268 -0.87 11.76 15.73
CA ASN A 268 -2.00 12.64 16.05
C ASN A 268 -3.22 12.26 15.20
N PRO A 269 -4.45 12.37 15.73
CA PRO A 269 -5.64 12.19 14.92
C PRO A 269 -5.72 13.26 13.83
N SER A 270 -6.44 12.97 12.73
CA SER A 270 -6.73 13.92 11.65
C SER A 270 -8.02 14.67 11.95
N PRO A 271 -7.98 15.98 12.29
CA PRO A 271 -9.19 16.75 12.51
C PRO A 271 -10.05 16.88 11.25
N HIS A 272 -9.40 16.88 10.08
CA HIS A 272 -10.08 16.95 8.78
C HIS A 272 -10.93 15.70 8.54
N HIS A 273 -10.33 14.51 8.65
CA HIS A 273 -11.04 13.25 8.46
C HIS A 273 -12.15 13.06 9.51
N LEU A 274 -11.85 13.39 10.76
CA LEU A 274 -12.84 13.29 11.83
C LEU A 274 -14.06 14.19 11.57
N LYS A 275 -13.82 15.43 11.16
CA LYS A 275 -14.89 16.38 10.83
C LYS A 275 -15.73 15.90 9.64
N LEU A 276 -15.09 15.44 8.56
CA LEU A 276 -15.75 14.91 7.38
C LEU A 276 -16.69 13.74 7.74
N LEU A 277 -16.21 12.78 8.53
CA LEU A 277 -16.99 11.63 8.96
C LEU A 277 -18.15 12.01 9.89
N GLN A 278 -17.91 12.94 10.81
CA GLN A 278 -18.96 13.43 11.72
C GLN A 278 -20.07 14.17 10.98
N ASP A 279 -19.72 14.96 9.96
CA ASP A 279 -20.70 15.67 9.14
C ASP A 279 -21.56 14.69 8.32
N ALA A 280 -20.94 13.69 7.69
CA ALA A 280 -21.67 12.62 7.00
C ALA A 280 -22.53 11.79 7.96
N GLN A 281 -22.06 11.51 9.18
CA GLN A 281 -22.83 10.80 10.20
C GLN A 281 -24.05 11.61 10.65
N ALA A 282 -23.92 12.93 10.80
CA ALA A 282 -25.01 13.84 11.17
C ALA A 282 -26.04 13.99 10.04
N ALA A 283 -25.61 13.94 8.78
CA ALA A 283 -26.47 13.95 7.60
C ALA A 283 -27.17 12.60 7.34
N GLY A 284 -26.77 11.52 8.03
CA GLY A 284 -27.28 10.17 7.76
C GLY A 284 -26.74 9.55 6.47
N GLU A 285 -25.66 10.11 5.92
CA GLU A 285 -25.04 9.71 4.65
C GLU A 285 -23.83 8.80 4.85
N LEU A 286 -23.36 8.64 6.10
CA LEU A 286 -22.19 7.82 6.40
C LEU A 286 -22.50 6.33 6.23
N MET A 287 -21.76 5.69 5.33
CA MET A 287 -21.78 4.25 5.10
C MET A 287 -21.48 3.47 6.39
N SER A 288 -22.11 2.32 6.57
CA SER A 288 -21.78 1.45 7.70
C SER A 288 -20.34 0.93 7.56
N VAL A 289 -19.62 0.78 8.69
CA VAL A 289 -18.24 0.28 8.64
C VAL A 289 -18.17 -1.18 8.13
N SER A 290 -19.22 -1.98 8.35
CA SER A 290 -19.30 -3.33 7.77
C SER A 290 -19.38 -3.30 6.26
N ASP A 291 -20.22 -2.43 5.68
CA ASP A 291 -20.32 -2.28 4.22
C ASP A 291 -19.01 -1.74 3.65
N TYR A 292 -18.42 -0.74 4.30
CA TYR A 292 -17.13 -0.17 3.89
C TYR A 292 -16.02 -1.23 3.84
N LEU A 293 -15.88 -2.06 4.87
CA LEU A 293 -14.86 -3.12 4.93
C LEU A 293 -15.11 -4.28 3.94
N ALA A 294 -16.30 -4.36 3.37
CA ALA A 294 -16.64 -5.32 2.32
C ALA A 294 -16.23 -4.85 0.92
N ILE A 295 -15.97 -3.55 0.72
CA ILE A 295 -15.59 -2.98 -0.58
C ILE A 295 -14.16 -3.42 -0.94
N LYS A 296 -13.99 -3.85 -2.19
CA LYS A 296 -12.73 -4.40 -2.69
C LYS A 296 -12.28 -3.71 -3.98
N GLY A 297 -10.98 -3.85 -4.26
CA GLY A 297 -10.40 -3.60 -5.57
C GLY A 297 -10.78 -2.27 -6.20
N ARG A 298 -11.32 -2.32 -7.43
CA ARG A 298 -11.69 -1.13 -8.21
C ARG A 298 -12.88 -0.40 -7.60
N ALA A 299 -13.85 -1.10 -7.02
CA ALA A 299 -15.05 -0.48 -6.46
C ALA A 299 -14.69 0.56 -5.39
N TRP A 300 -13.63 0.34 -4.59
CA TRP A 300 -13.13 1.32 -3.63
C TRP A 300 -12.73 2.66 -4.28
N ARG A 301 -12.15 2.60 -5.48
CA ARG A 301 -11.70 3.77 -6.26
C ARG A 301 -12.83 4.51 -6.98
N ASP A 302 -13.98 3.86 -7.16
CA ASP A 302 -15.15 4.46 -7.83
C ASP A 302 -16.00 5.31 -6.86
N HIS A 303 -15.72 5.24 -5.55
CA HIS A 303 -16.33 6.09 -4.52
C HIS A 303 -15.62 7.46 -4.38
N GLU A 304 -16.24 8.39 -3.66
CA GLU A 304 -15.63 9.68 -3.32
C GLU A 304 -14.39 9.47 -2.45
N GLN A 305 -13.21 9.84 -2.99
CA GLN A 305 -11.93 9.41 -2.44
C GLN A 305 -11.66 9.98 -1.04
N ASN A 306 -12.01 11.24 -0.77
CA ASN A 306 -11.74 11.83 0.56
C ASN A 306 -12.49 11.09 1.67
N MET A 307 -13.75 10.72 1.43
CA MET A 307 -14.54 9.90 2.34
C MET A 307 -13.95 8.51 2.50
N MET A 308 -13.48 7.89 1.43
CA MET A 308 -12.89 6.55 1.48
C MET A 308 -11.57 6.53 2.28
N TYR A 309 -10.70 7.54 2.11
CA TYR A 309 -9.50 7.72 2.92
C TYR A 309 -9.83 8.05 4.38
N ALA A 310 -10.81 8.91 4.64
CA ALA A 310 -11.25 9.23 5.99
C ALA A 310 -11.79 7.99 6.73
N MET A 311 -12.61 7.18 6.06
CA MET A 311 -13.08 5.90 6.58
C MET A 311 -11.91 4.96 6.89
N ALA A 312 -10.96 4.78 5.95
CA ALA A 312 -9.77 3.94 6.13
C ALA A 312 -8.96 4.36 7.36
N TRP A 313 -8.63 5.66 7.43
CA TRP A 313 -7.93 6.27 8.55
C TRP A 313 -8.65 6.02 9.87
N SER A 314 -9.98 6.22 9.91
CA SER A 314 -10.74 6.11 11.15
C SER A 314 -10.80 4.68 11.68
N VAL A 315 -10.89 3.68 10.79
CA VAL A 315 -10.88 2.26 11.17
C VAL A 315 -9.52 1.90 11.75
N VAL A 316 -8.43 2.25 11.07
CA VAL A 316 -7.07 2.00 11.56
C VAL A 316 -6.86 2.71 12.89
N HIS A 317 -7.15 4.01 12.96
CA HIS A 317 -6.96 4.78 14.19
C HIS A 317 -7.78 4.23 15.35
N PHE A 318 -9.03 3.84 15.13
CA PHE A 318 -9.86 3.19 16.15
C PHE A 318 -9.25 1.87 16.63
N MET A 319 -8.83 0.99 15.70
CA MET A 319 -8.19 -0.27 16.05
C MET A 319 -6.86 -0.05 16.80
N MET A 320 -6.14 1.03 16.53
CA MET A 320 -4.87 1.30 17.21
C MET A 320 -5.01 1.88 18.62
N GLN A 321 -6.21 2.35 19.01
CA GLN A 321 -6.42 3.14 20.22
C GLN A 321 -6.36 2.34 21.53
N ASP A 322 -6.99 1.18 21.58
CA ASP A 322 -7.08 0.36 22.80
C ASP A 322 -6.47 -1.04 22.65
N ALA A 323 -6.43 -1.79 23.75
CA ALA A 323 -5.81 -3.11 23.76
C ALA A 323 -6.54 -4.12 22.86
N LEU A 324 -7.88 -4.05 22.79
CA LEU A 324 -8.69 -4.99 22.04
C LEU A 324 -8.56 -4.75 20.53
N GLY A 325 -8.65 -3.49 20.11
CA GLY A 325 -8.39 -3.10 18.73
C GLY A 325 -6.98 -3.51 18.30
N ARG A 326 -5.96 -3.21 19.12
CA ARG A 326 -4.56 -3.52 18.79
C ARG A 326 -4.32 -5.02 18.69
N GLU A 327 -4.95 -5.81 19.54
CA GLU A 327 -4.84 -7.26 19.46
C GLU A 327 -5.47 -7.81 18.18
N THR A 328 -6.64 -7.29 17.80
CA THR A 328 -7.27 -7.65 16.53
C THR A 328 -6.41 -7.25 15.33
N MET A 329 -5.79 -6.06 15.38
CA MET A 329 -4.89 -5.58 14.33
C MET A 329 -3.63 -6.47 14.21
N LYS A 330 -3.02 -6.88 15.34
CA LYS A 330 -1.90 -7.82 15.34
C LYS A 330 -2.26 -9.15 14.70
N LEU A 331 -3.43 -9.71 15.06
CA LEU A 331 -3.92 -10.96 14.49
C LEU A 331 -4.11 -10.81 12.98
N LEU A 332 -4.70 -9.70 12.51
CA LEU A 332 -4.89 -9.43 11.09
C LEU A 332 -3.56 -9.31 10.34
N MET A 333 -2.62 -8.53 10.88
CA MET A 333 -1.28 -8.37 10.32
C MET A 333 -0.52 -9.69 10.24
N THR A 334 -0.59 -10.51 11.29
CA THR A 334 0.05 -11.83 11.33
C THR A 334 -0.60 -12.78 10.32
N HIS A 335 -1.93 -12.78 10.23
CA HIS A 335 -2.66 -13.59 9.25
C HIS A 335 -2.26 -13.23 7.81
N MET A 336 -2.17 -11.95 7.48
CA MET A 336 -1.72 -11.50 6.15
C MET A 336 -0.26 -11.86 5.90
N ALA A 337 0.63 -11.69 6.87
CA ALA A 337 2.05 -12.05 6.71
C ALA A 337 2.25 -13.57 6.49
N ASP A 338 1.47 -14.41 7.18
CA ASP A 338 1.47 -15.87 7.01
C ASP A 338 0.83 -16.31 5.70
N ASN A 339 -0.19 -15.58 5.24
CA ASN A 339 -0.94 -15.85 4.02
C ASN A 339 -0.63 -14.81 2.94
N PHE A 340 0.65 -14.53 2.73
CA PHE A 340 1.20 -13.35 2.04
C PHE A 340 0.54 -12.96 0.70
N CYS A 341 0.06 -13.92 -0.08
CA CYS A 341 -0.57 -13.66 -1.39
C CYS A 341 -2.07 -13.92 -1.44
N GLN A 342 -2.66 -14.36 -0.33
CA GLN A 342 -4.08 -14.66 -0.23
C GLN A 342 -4.85 -13.43 0.22
N PRO A 343 -5.99 -13.11 -0.41
CA PRO A 343 -6.84 -12.03 0.08
C PRO A 343 -7.47 -12.43 1.42
N VAL A 344 -7.60 -11.46 2.33
CA VAL A 344 -8.35 -11.63 3.58
C VAL A 344 -9.77 -11.07 3.42
N ASN A 345 -10.78 -11.83 3.89
CA ASN A 345 -12.13 -11.31 4.04
C ASN A 345 -12.24 -10.57 5.37
N THR A 346 -12.05 -9.24 5.36
CA THR A 346 -11.99 -8.43 6.58
C THR A 346 -13.23 -8.56 7.45
N VAL A 347 -14.43 -8.58 6.86
CA VAL A 347 -15.68 -8.68 7.63
C VAL A 347 -15.75 -10.01 8.38
N THR A 348 -15.42 -11.11 7.71
CA THR A 348 -15.35 -12.44 8.34
C THR A 348 -14.25 -12.49 9.40
N PHE A 349 -13.10 -11.86 9.14
CA PHE A 349 -11.99 -11.79 10.08
C PHE A 349 -12.39 -11.07 11.37
N ILE A 350 -13.02 -9.90 11.26
CA ILE A 350 -13.50 -9.14 12.43
C ILE A 350 -14.58 -9.93 13.17
N GLU A 351 -15.50 -10.59 12.46
CA GLU A 351 -16.54 -11.42 13.08
C GLU A 351 -15.93 -12.53 13.96
N GLN A 352 -14.81 -13.12 13.54
CA GLN A 352 -14.15 -14.21 14.25
C GLN A 352 -13.19 -13.77 15.35
N HIS A 353 -12.52 -12.62 15.18
CA HIS A 353 -11.38 -12.24 16.01
C HIS A 353 -11.60 -11.00 16.88
N TYR A 354 -12.59 -10.16 16.57
CA TYR A 354 -12.95 -9.04 17.43
C TYR A 354 -13.96 -9.48 18.48
N VAL A 355 -13.73 -9.15 19.75
CA VAL A 355 -14.66 -9.52 20.84
C VAL A 355 -16.03 -8.90 20.59
N GLY A 356 -17.06 -9.74 20.43
CA GLY A 356 -18.42 -9.33 20.08
C GLY A 356 -18.71 -9.19 18.58
N GLY A 357 -17.75 -9.59 17.73
CA GLY A 357 -17.89 -9.65 16.27
C GLY A 357 -18.06 -8.29 15.59
N MET A 358 -18.51 -8.33 14.33
CA MET A 358 -18.67 -7.16 13.47
C MET A 358 -19.73 -6.18 14.03
N LYS A 359 -20.74 -6.69 14.73
CA LYS A 359 -21.75 -5.87 15.40
C LYS A 359 -21.12 -4.99 16.49
N ALA A 360 -20.41 -5.60 17.45
CA ALA A 360 -19.77 -4.84 18.52
C ALA A 360 -18.68 -3.90 18.00
N PHE A 361 -17.94 -4.31 16.97
CA PHE A 361 -16.99 -3.44 16.28
C PHE A 361 -17.67 -2.18 15.74
N SER A 362 -18.77 -2.36 14.98
CA SER A 362 -19.51 -1.27 14.34
C SER A 362 -20.10 -0.29 15.35
N GLU A 363 -20.70 -0.81 16.43
CA GLU A 363 -21.30 0.00 17.49
C GLU A 363 -20.24 0.82 18.23
N ARG A 364 -19.09 0.22 18.56
CA ARG A 364 -18.01 0.90 19.28
C ARG A 364 -17.28 1.93 18.42
N TRP A 365 -17.00 1.61 17.16
CA TRP A 365 -16.41 2.57 16.22
C TRP A 365 -17.32 3.79 16.03
N ARG A 366 -18.63 3.56 15.85
CA ARG A 366 -19.61 4.66 15.72
C ARG A 366 -19.70 5.49 17.00
N ALA A 367 -19.69 4.85 18.17
CA ALA A 367 -19.69 5.56 19.44
C ALA A 367 -18.45 6.45 19.58
N ALA A 368 -17.25 5.94 19.26
CA ALA A 368 -16.01 6.70 19.28
C ALA A 368 -16.04 7.89 18.30
N LEU A 369 -16.63 7.70 17.11
CA LEU A 369 -16.81 8.77 16.13
C LEU A 369 -17.70 9.91 16.67
N ILE A 370 -18.85 9.57 17.26
CA ILE A 370 -19.80 10.53 17.81
C ILE A 370 -19.20 11.27 19.02
N SER A 371 -18.46 10.57 19.88
CA SER A 371 -17.84 11.16 21.07
C SER A 371 -16.49 11.84 20.80
N SER A 372 -16.01 11.84 19.55
CA SER A 372 -14.66 12.32 19.18
C SER A 372 -13.54 11.62 19.96
N ASP A 373 -13.71 10.34 20.31
CA ASP A 373 -12.73 9.57 21.05
C ASP A 373 -11.66 9.00 20.11
N PHE A 374 -10.82 9.90 19.58
CA PHE A 374 -9.67 9.58 18.72
C PHE A 374 -8.43 10.25 19.32
N GLN A 375 -7.72 9.53 20.19
CA GLN A 375 -6.65 10.08 21.03
C GLN A 375 -5.28 10.11 20.34
N VAL A 376 -4.36 10.93 20.84
CA VAL A 376 -2.96 10.86 20.38
C VAL A 376 -2.33 9.53 20.82
N HIS A 377 -1.83 8.74 19.88
CA HIS A 377 -1.13 7.48 20.18
C HIS A 377 0.35 7.72 20.40
N ARG A 378 0.95 6.99 21.36
CA ARG A 378 2.37 7.09 21.74
C ARG A 378 3.05 5.72 21.63
N TYR A 379 4.27 5.69 21.08
CA TYR A 379 5.00 4.44 20.74
C TYR A 379 6.36 4.28 21.40
#